data_AF-A0A1J5QEH4-F1
#
_entry.id   AF-A0A1J5QEH4-F1
#
_cell.length_a   1.000
_cell.length_b   1.000
_cell.length_c   1.000
_cell.angle_alpha   90.00
_cell.angle_beta   90.00
_cell.angle_gamma   90.00
#
_symmetry.space_group_name_H-M   'P 1'
#
loop_
_entity.id
_entity.type
_entity.pdbx_description
1 polymer ?
#
loop_
_entity_poly.entity_id
_entity_poly.type
_entity_poly.pdbx_seq_one_letter_code
_entity_poly.pdbx_strand_id
1 'polypeptide(L)'
;MQFDLIHTDGDARRGQIPDIAAKTRTRRDGAYSVNLCTEAVSLLFAASGARGLYTSGALQRQFRDAHAINSHIAFNFDAAGTNYGRVALGLPSENLTL
;
A
#
# COMPACT_ATOMS: atom_id res chain seq x y z
N MET A 1 10.77 3.02 10.05
CA MET A 1 10.03 3.79 9.03
C MET A 1 8.66 4.12 9.62
N GLN A 2 8.39 5.40 9.90
CA GLN A 2 7.11 5.85 10.45
C GLN A 2 6.08 5.91 9.29
N PHE A 3 4.95 5.23 9.42
CA PHE A 3 3.83 5.36 8.47
C PHE A 3 3.10 6.69 8.74
N ASP A 4 3.04 7.58 7.75
CA ASP A 4 2.60 8.98 7.94
C ASP A 4 1.14 9.25 7.53
N LEU A 5 0.35 8.17 7.32
CA LEU A 5 -1.04 8.25 6.84
C LEU A 5 -1.95 9.11 7.76
N ILE A 6 -1.66 9.11 9.07
CA ILE A 6 -2.40 9.90 10.06
C ILE A 6 -2.14 11.41 9.88
N HIS A 7 -0.92 11.79 9.51
CA HIS A 7 -0.57 13.19 9.33
C HIS A 7 -1.27 13.78 8.10
N THR A 8 -1.31 13.02 7.00
CA THR A 8 -2.05 13.42 5.79
C THR A 8 -3.56 13.55 5.99
N ASP A 9 -4.17 12.73 6.85
CA ASP A 9 -5.58 12.92 7.23
C ASP A 9 -5.77 14.22 8.03
N GLY A 10 -4.80 14.57 8.88
CA GLY A 10 -4.76 15.85 9.59
C GLY A 10 -4.70 17.06 8.66
N ASP A 11 -3.86 17.01 7.62
CA ASP A 11 -3.73 18.07 6.62
C ASP A 11 -5.01 18.22 5.78
N ALA A 12 -5.59 17.10 5.35
CA ALA A 12 -6.85 17.08 4.60
C ALA A 12 -8.00 17.72 5.40
N ARG A 13 -8.12 17.39 6.70
CA ARG A 13 -9.13 17.99 7.58
C ARG A 13 -8.94 19.49 7.79
N ARG A 14 -7.72 19.99 7.64
CA ARG A 14 -7.38 21.43 7.72
C ARG A 14 -7.50 22.13 6.37
N GLY A 15 -7.89 21.42 5.31
CA GLY A 15 -7.96 21.95 3.95
C GLY A 15 -6.60 22.27 3.34
N GLN A 16 -5.53 21.67 3.87
CA GLN A 16 -4.17 21.87 3.37
C GLN A 16 -3.89 20.91 2.22
N ILE A 17 -3.39 21.44 1.11
CA ILE A 17 -2.97 20.64 -0.03
C ILE A 17 -1.54 20.17 0.24
N PRO A 18 -1.27 18.86 0.35
CA PRO A 18 0.08 18.37 0.60
C PRO A 18 1.02 18.69 -0.56
N ASP A 19 2.27 18.98 -0.24
CA ASP A 19 3.30 19.17 -1.25
C ASP A 19 3.67 17.85 -1.96
N ILE A 20 4.50 17.93 -3.00
CA ILE A 20 4.86 16.74 -3.78
C ILE A 20 5.61 15.69 -2.96
N ALA A 21 6.36 16.11 -1.93
CA ALA A 21 7.10 15.22 -1.05
C ALA A 21 6.15 14.41 -0.15
N ALA A 22 5.16 15.08 0.45
CA ALA A 22 4.11 14.45 1.23
C ALA A 22 3.26 13.51 0.36
N LYS A 23 2.82 13.97 -0.82
CA LYS A 23 2.03 13.17 -1.76
C LYS A 23 2.74 11.87 -2.17
N THR A 24 4.02 11.95 -2.56
CA THR A 24 4.79 10.76 -2.96
C THR A 24 5.11 9.84 -1.79
N ARG A 25 5.34 10.38 -0.59
CA ARG A 25 5.49 9.59 0.65
C ARG A 25 4.22 8.79 0.95
N THR A 26 3.06 9.44 0.95
CA THR A 26 1.76 8.79 1.19
C THR A 26 1.49 7.72 0.14
N ARG A 27 1.84 7.97 -1.12
CA ARG A 27 1.71 6.98 -2.21
C ARG A 27 2.55 5.73 -1.94
N ARG A 28 3.82 5.92 -1.57
CA ARG A 28 4.74 4.84 -1.20
C ARG A 28 4.21 4.05 0.00
N ASP A 29 3.81 4.75 1.06
CA ASP A 29 3.36 4.14 2.31
C ASP A 29 2.07 3.34 2.11
N GLY A 30 1.15 3.85 1.30
CA GLY A 30 -0.05 3.12 0.91
C GLY A 30 0.27 1.82 0.17
N ALA A 31 1.15 1.85 -0.83
CA ALA A 31 1.58 0.65 -1.55
C ALA A 31 2.28 -0.36 -0.63
N TYR A 32 3.19 0.11 0.24
CA TYR A 32 3.89 -0.76 1.18
C TYR A 32 2.95 -1.40 2.20
N SER A 33 1.95 -0.65 2.68
CA SER A 33 0.92 -1.18 3.59
C SER A 33 0.14 -2.33 2.96
N VAL A 34 -0.26 -2.21 1.69
CA VAL A 34 -0.96 -3.29 0.98
C VAL A 34 -0.08 -4.53 0.84
N ASN A 35 1.22 -4.37 0.61
CA ASN A 35 2.16 -5.49 0.56
C ASN A 35 2.25 -6.21 1.92
N LEU A 36 2.41 -5.46 3.02
CA LEU A 36 2.43 -6.02 4.37
C LEU A 36 1.11 -6.74 4.73
N CYS A 37 -0.04 -6.17 4.37
CA CYS A 37 -1.33 -6.81 4.59
C CYS A 37 -1.46 -8.11 3.78
N THR A 38 -0.99 -8.12 2.53
CA THR A 38 -1.02 -9.31 1.65
C THR A 38 -0.11 -10.41 2.18
N GLU A 39 1.06 -10.05 2.70
CA GLU A 39 1.98 -10.97 3.37
C GLU A 39 1.33 -11.57 4.62
N ALA A 40 0.75 -10.73 5.48
CA ALA A 40 0.07 -11.19 6.70
C ALA A 40 -1.07 -12.17 6.40
N VAL A 41 -1.91 -11.88 5.40
CA VAL A 41 -2.97 -12.79 4.95
C VAL A 41 -2.39 -14.10 4.42
N SER A 42 -1.29 -14.03 3.68
CA SER A 42 -0.61 -15.22 3.13
C SER A 42 -0.03 -16.11 4.24
N LEU A 43 0.56 -15.50 5.28
CA LEU A 43 1.05 -16.22 6.47
C LEU A 43 -0.09 -16.93 7.21
N LEU A 44 -1.22 -16.25 7.43
CA LEU A 44 -2.41 -16.83 8.07
C LEU A 44 -2.98 -18.00 7.24
N PHE A 45 -3.04 -17.83 5.91
CA PHE A 45 -3.52 -18.88 5.01
C PHE A 45 -2.60 -20.12 5.07
N ALA A 46 -1.28 -19.94 5.00
CA ALA A 46 -0.31 -21.02 5.10
C ALA A 46 -0.39 -21.76 6.45
N ALA A 47 -0.54 -21.01 7.55
CA ALA A 47 -0.67 -21.58 8.89
C ALA A 47 -1.97 -22.38 9.09
N SER A 48 -3.02 -22.13 8.30
CA SER A 48 -4.32 -22.79 8.44
C SER A 48 -4.36 -24.23 7.92
N GLY A 49 -3.34 -24.66 7.18
CA GLY A 49 -3.27 -25.98 6.55
C GLY A 49 -4.42 -26.23 5.55
N ALA A 50 -4.70 -27.50 5.28
CA ALA A 50 -5.72 -27.89 4.29
C ALA A 50 -7.12 -27.32 4.59
N ARG A 51 -7.42 -27.00 5.86
CA ARG A 51 -8.70 -26.39 6.26
C ARG A 51 -8.93 -25.03 5.60
N GLY A 52 -7.87 -24.28 5.30
CA GLY A 52 -7.95 -23.00 4.60
C GLY A 52 -8.56 -23.10 3.20
N LEU A 53 -8.55 -24.29 2.59
CA LEU A 53 -9.03 -24.53 1.22
C LEU A 53 -10.56 -24.64 1.12
N TYR A 54 -11.25 -25.00 2.21
CA TYR A 54 -12.70 -25.19 2.15
C TYR A 54 -13.42 -23.86 1.91
N THR A 55 -14.37 -23.87 0.99
CA THR A 55 -15.20 -22.70 0.65
C THR A 55 -16.20 -22.33 1.75
N SER A 56 -16.43 -23.21 2.73
CA SER A 56 -17.19 -22.92 3.94
C SER A 56 -16.45 -21.97 4.90
N GLY A 57 -15.12 -21.83 4.75
CA GLY A 57 -14.30 -20.90 5.51
C GLY A 57 -13.97 -19.61 4.74
N ALA A 58 -13.61 -18.56 5.46
CA ALA A 58 -13.30 -17.26 4.87
C ALA A 58 -11.87 -17.16 4.29
N LEU A 59 -10.93 -18.00 4.75
CA LEU A 59 -9.49 -17.82 4.53
C LEU A 59 -9.09 -17.82 3.04
N GLN A 60 -9.55 -18.80 2.24
CA GLN A 60 -9.27 -18.81 0.80
C GLN A 60 -9.79 -17.57 0.07
N ARG A 61 -10.90 -16.99 0.53
CA ARG A 61 -11.45 -15.77 -0.08
C ARG A 61 -10.59 -14.57 0.28
N GLN A 62 -10.24 -14.40 1.55
CA GLN A 62 -9.36 -13.31 2.00
C GLN A 62 -7.99 -13.36 1.32
N PHE A 63 -7.41 -14.55 1.15
CA PHE A 63 -6.18 -14.74 0.40
C PHE A 63 -6.31 -14.25 -1.05
N ARG A 64 -7.32 -14.74 -1.78
CA ARG A 64 -7.54 -14.34 -3.18
C ARG A 64 -7.82 -12.84 -3.32
N ASP A 65 -8.64 -12.27 -2.44
CA ASP A 65 -9.01 -10.86 -2.48
C ASP A 65 -7.79 -9.95 -2.19
N ALA A 66 -6.95 -10.32 -1.20
CA ALA A 66 -5.73 -9.57 -0.89
C ALA A 66 -4.74 -9.57 -2.06
N HIS A 67 -4.49 -10.74 -2.67
CA HIS A 67 -3.64 -10.85 -3.84
C HIS A 67 -4.21 -10.11 -5.06
N ALA A 68 -5.53 -10.11 -5.25
CA ALA A 68 -6.17 -9.34 -6.31
C ALA A 68 -5.96 -7.83 -6.13
N ILE A 69 -6.15 -7.30 -4.92
CA ILE A 69 -5.90 -5.89 -4.62
C ILE A 69 -4.42 -5.54 -4.78
N ASN A 70 -3.49 -6.38 -4.28
CA ASN A 70 -2.07 -6.12 -4.40
C ASN A 70 -1.59 -6.08 -5.87
N SER A 71 -2.32 -6.73 -6.78
CA SER A 71 -2.05 -6.71 -8.21
C SER A 71 -2.49 -5.42 -8.91
N HIS A 72 -3.23 -4.55 -8.22
CA HIS A 72 -3.68 -3.28 -8.79
C HIS A 72 -2.51 -2.30 -8.94
N ILE A 73 -2.39 -1.63 -10.09
CA ILE A 73 -1.29 -0.70 -10.39
C ILE A 73 -1.09 0.38 -9.32
N ALA A 74 -2.17 0.77 -8.64
CA ALA A 74 -2.10 1.75 -7.57
C ALA A 74 -1.30 1.29 -6.35
N PHE A 75 -1.05 0.00 -6.16
CA PHE A 75 -0.32 -0.55 -5.02
C PHE A 75 1.02 -1.18 -5.41
N ASN A 76 1.47 -0.94 -6.65
CA ASN A 76 2.82 -1.31 -7.08
C ASN A 76 3.85 -0.51 -6.27
N PHE A 77 4.53 -1.18 -5.34
CA PHE A 77 5.51 -0.57 -4.47
C PHE A 77 6.77 -0.12 -5.21
N ASP A 78 7.21 -0.85 -6.23
CA ASP A 78 8.40 -0.46 -7.00
C ASP A 78 8.17 0.86 -7.72
N ALA A 79 7.00 1.02 -8.33
CA ALA A 79 6.62 2.28 -9.00
C ALA A 79 6.47 3.44 -8.00
N ALA A 80 5.72 3.22 -6.91
CA ALA A 80 5.49 4.26 -5.90
C ALA A 80 6.77 4.64 -5.14
N GLY A 81 7.58 3.64 -4.79
CA GLY A 81 8.86 3.78 -4.09
C GLY A 81 9.93 4.45 -4.93
N THR A 82 10.02 4.12 -6.23
CA THR A 82 10.94 4.80 -7.15
C THR A 82 10.59 6.28 -7.27
N ASN A 83 9.33 6.62 -7.48
CA ASN A 83 8.90 8.01 -7.59
C ASN A 83 9.16 8.80 -6.29
N TYR A 84 8.88 8.20 -5.12
CA TYR A 84 9.25 8.80 -3.84
C TYR A 84 10.76 8.99 -3.72
N GLY A 85 11.56 7.98 -4.07
CA GLY A 85 13.02 8.04 -4.01
C GLY A 85 13.60 9.18 -4.83
N ARG A 86 13.07 9.40 -6.04
CA ARG A 86 13.43 10.55 -6.88
C ARG A 86 13.20 11.88 -6.17
N VAL A 87 11.99 12.10 -5.65
CA VAL A 87 11.63 13.35 -4.96
C VAL A 87 12.47 13.54 -3.70
N ALA A 88 12.70 12.47 -2.92
CA ALA A 88 13.54 12.51 -1.73
C ALA A 88 15.01 12.86 -2.03
N LEU A 89 15.49 12.57 -3.25
CA LEU A 89 16.82 12.93 -3.75
C LEU A 89 16.86 14.29 -4.46
N GLY A 90 15.77 15.07 -4.43
CA GLY A 90 15.69 16.39 -5.07
C GLY A 90 15.44 16.36 -6.58
N LEU A 91 15.07 15.21 -7.14
CA LEU A 91 14.68 15.08 -8.54
C LEU A 91 13.16 15.33 -8.71
N PRO A 92 12.71 15.76 -9.90
CA PRO A 92 11.28 15.90 -10.17
C PRO A 92 10.57 14.54 -10.12
N SER A 93 9.31 14.58 -9.67
CA SER A 93 8.42 13.42 -9.72
C SER A 93 8.13 13.01 -11.16
N GLU A 94 8.10 11.70 -11.41
CA GLU A 94 7.72 11.14 -12.73
C GLU A 94 6.20 11.08 -12.91
N ASN A 95 5.43 11.19 -11.82
CA ASN A 95 3.99 11.12 -11.87
C ASN A 95 3.38 12.52 -11.81
N LEU A 96 3.02 13.05 -12.98
CA LEU A 96 2.53 14.41 -13.17
C LEU A 96 1.10 14.62 -12.64
N THR A 97 0.36 13.57 -12.29
CA THR A 97 -1.04 13.66 -11.86
C THR A 97 -1.23 13.53 -10.34
N LEU A 98 -0.13 13.48 -9.59
CA LEU A 98 -0.14 13.38 -8.12
C LEU A 98 -0.52 14.70 -7.43
#